data_AF-A0A5N6RQJ0-F1
#
_entry.id   AF-A0A5N6RQJ0-F1
#
_cell.length_a   1.000
_cell.length_b   1.000
_cell.length_c   1.000
_cell.angle_alpha   90.00
_cell.angle_beta   90.00
_cell.angle_gamma   90.00
#
_symmetry.space_group_name_H-M   'P 1'
#
loop_
_entity.id
_entity.type
_entity.pdbx_description
1 polymer ?
#
loop_
_entity_poly.entity_id
_entity_poly.type
_entity_poly.pdbx_seq_one_letter_code
_entity_poly.pdbx_strand_id
1 'polypeptide(L)'
;MEYSHARAVMTVALSFLLLLHSLSPTTVATKLVEGVCKKTISYANCVEALDSDSRTLSASNLKDLAKIALGLALSNATESNALVELEEDAVTANYDAKIAGDYAVGCENE
;
A
#
# COMPACT_ATOMS: atom_id res chain seq x y z
N MET A 1 -47.63 -0.77 1.30
CA MET A 1 -46.87 -2.00 1.64
C MET A 1 -45.52 -2.06 0.91
N GLU A 2 -45.42 -1.54 -0.32
CA GLU A 2 -44.20 -1.55 -1.15
C GLU A 2 -43.00 -0.77 -0.57
N TYR A 3 -43.22 0.38 0.08
CA TYR A 3 -42.15 1.18 0.69
C TYR A 3 -41.40 0.47 1.83
N SER A 4 -42.10 -0.39 2.57
CA SER A 4 -41.50 -1.18 3.66
C SER A 4 -40.66 -2.34 3.15
N HIS A 5 -41.09 -2.97 2.06
CA HIS A 5 -40.30 -4.02 1.37
C HIS A 5 -39.04 -3.42 0.73
N ALA A 6 -39.14 -2.28 0.06
CA ALA A 6 -38.00 -1.59 -0.54
C ALA A 6 -36.93 -1.23 0.51
N ARG A 7 -37.33 -0.69 1.67
CA ARG A 7 -36.41 -0.42 2.79
C ARG A 7 -35.76 -1.69 3.33
N ALA A 8 -36.53 -2.77 3.51
CA ALA A 8 -36.01 -4.05 3.99
C ALA A 8 -34.97 -4.65 3.02
N VAL A 9 -35.27 -4.63 1.71
CA VAL A 9 -34.35 -5.12 0.66
C VAL A 9 -33.06 -4.30 0.65
N MET A 10 -33.14 -2.98 0.76
CA MET A 10 -31.96 -2.11 0.82
C MET A 10 -31.10 -2.39 2.06
N THR A 11 -31.71 -2.59 3.24
CA THR A 11 -30.96 -2.93 4.46
C THR A 11 -30.28 -4.29 4.38
N VAL A 12 -30.92 -5.28 3.77
CA VAL A 12 -30.34 -6.62 3.56
C VAL A 12 -29.19 -6.56 2.57
N ALA A 13 -29.34 -5.82 1.46
CA ALA A 13 -28.27 -5.66 0.47
C ALA A 13 -27.04 -4.94 1.05
N LEU A 14 -27.23 -3.86 1.82
CA LEU A 14 -26.15 -3.17 2.54
C LEU A 14 -25.43 -4.09 3.54
N SER A 15 -26.20 -4.89 4.30
CA SER A 15 -25.63 -5.86 5.25
C SER A 15 -24.83 -6.95 4.54
N PHE A 16 -25.32 -7.43 3.40
CA PHE A 16 -24.63 -8.44 2.59
C PHE A 16 -23.34 -7.90 1.96
N LEU A 17 -23.35 -6.65 1.48
CA LEU A 17 -22.15 -5.98 1.00
C LEU A 17 -21.11 -5.84 2.14
N LEU A 18 -21.50 -5.45 3.35
CA LEU A 18 -20.59 -5.37 4.50
C LEU A 18 -20.01 -6.75 4.87
N LEU A 19 -20.79 -7.83 4.77
CA LEU A 19 -20.30 -9.19 4.98
C LEU A 19 -19.29 -9.62 3.89
N LEU A 20 -19.50 -9.23 2.64
CA LEU A 20 -18.54 -9.50 1.55
C LEU A 20 -17.21 -8.76 1.76
N HIS A 21 -17.20 -7.57 2.36
CA HIS A 21 -15.96 -6.87 2.73
C HIS A 21 -15.22 -7.56 3.88
N SER A 22 -15.95 -8.24 4.80
CA SER A 22 -15.32 -8.96 5.91
C SER A 22 -14.62 -10.26 5.49
N LEU A 23 -15.01 -10.85 4.35
CA LEU A 23 -14.35 -12.01 3.76
C LEU A 23 -13.14 -11.56 2.93
N SER A 24 -12.24 -10.83 3.56
CA SER A 24 -11.02 -10.31 2.93
C SER A 24 -9.90 -11.36 2.93
N PRO A 25 -8.97 -11.35 1.95
CA PRO A 25 -7.76 -12.19 1.93
C PRO A 25 -6.77 -11.93 3.08
N THR A 26 -7.15 -11.14 4.08
CA THR A 26 -6.34 -10.67 5.21
C THR A 26 -5.50 -11.77 5.83
N THR A 27 -5.99 -13.01 5.92
CA THR A 27 -5.24 -14.11 6.53
C THR A 27 -3.95 -14.47 5.81
N VAL A 28 -3.88 -14.34 4.47
CA VAL A 28 -2.67 -14.63 3.69
C VAL A 28 -1.70 -13.46 3.80
N ALA A 29 -2.18 -12.24 3.58
CA ALA A 29 -1.39 -11.02 3.69
C ALA A 29 -0.78 -10.86 5.10
N THR A 30 -1.57 -11.06 6.16
CA THR A 30 -1.10 -10.97 7.55
C THR A 30 0.01 -11.99 7.84
N LYS A 31 -0.11 -13.25 7.39
CA LYS A 31 0.93 -14.26 7.58
C LYS A 31 2.22 -13.89 6.83
N LEU A 32 2.09 -13.30 5.66
CA LEU A 32 3.21 -12.87 4.85
C LEU A 32 3.95 -11.70 5.52
N VAL A 33 3.22 -10.66 5.91
CA VAL A 33 3.74 -9.50 6.65
C VAL A 33 4.41 -9.95 7.95
N GLU A 34 3.75 -10.79 8.74
CA GLU A 34 4.32 -11.32 9.98
C GLU A 34 5.61 -12.09 9.74
N GLY A 35 5.63 -12.97 8.73
CA GLY A 35 6.79 -13.80 8.38
C GLY A 35 7.99 -12.99 7.88
N VAL A 36 7.74 -11.90 7.16
CA VAL A 36 8.78 -10.97 6.70
C VAL A 36 9.26 -10.09 7.86
N CYS A 37 8.35 -9.43 8.57
CA CYS A 37 8.71 -8.47 9.61
C CYS A 37 9.47 -9.09 10.78
N LYS A 38 9.21 -10.36 11.14
CA LYS A 38 10.00 -11.09 12.16
C LYS A 38 11.47 -11.27 11.80
N LYS A 39 11.83 -11.15 10.51
CA LYS A 39 13.22 -11.26 10.02
C LYS A 39 13.91 -9.91 9.84
N THR A 40 13.18 -8.81 10.03
CA THR A 40 13.74 -7.46 9.91
C THR A 40 14.36 -6.99 11.23
N ILE A 41 15.15 -5.93 11.16
CA ILE A 41 15.79 -5.31 12.34
C ILE A 41 14.73 -4.75 13.30
N SER A 42 13.68 -4.13 12.78
CA SER A 42 12.57 -3.58 13.56
C SER A 42 11.25 -4.13 13.06
N TYR A 43 10.70 -5.08 13.81
CA TYR A 43 9.37 -5.63 13.55
C TYR A 43 8.30 -4.54 13.50
N ALA A 44 8.32 -3.61 14.47
CA ALA A 44 7.33 -2.54 14.57
C ALA A 44 7.36 -1.63 13.35
N ASN A 45 8.54 -1.14 12.96
CA ASN A 45 8.67 -0.25 11.80
C ASN A 45 8.31 -0.98 10.49
N CYS A 46 8.62 -2.28 10.39
CA CYS A 46 8.24 -3.08 9.23
C CYS A 46 6.72 -3.20 9.09
N VAL A 47 6.02 -3.52 10.18
CA VAL A 47 4.54 -3.62 10.17
C VAL A 47 3.93 -2.25 9.85
N GLU A 48 4.39 -1.19 10.53
CA GLU A 48 3.91 0.17 10.27
C GLU A 48 4.11 0.60 8.82
N ALA A 49 5.31 0.36 8.26
CA ALA A 49 5.59 0.69 6.87
C ALA A 49 4.70 -0.09 5.90
N LEU A 50 4.55 -1.41 6.07
CA LEU A 50 3.73 -2.23 5.17
C LEU A 50 2.24 -1.96 5.31
N ASP A 51 1.75 -1.70 6.52
CA ASP A 51 0.34 -1.38 6.78
C ASP A 51 -0.05 0.02 6.25
N SER A 52 0.94 0.90 6.03
CA SER A 52 0.70 2.22 5.42
C SER A 52 0.23 2.13 3.96
N ASP A 53 0.53 1.03 3.27
CA ASP A 53 0.11 0.80 1.89
C ASP A 53 -1.06 -0.19 1.82
N SER A 54 -2.24 0.31 1.43
CA SER A 54 -3.45 -0.51 1.29
C SER A 54 -3.29 -1.71 0.35
N ARG A 55 -2.33 -1.69 -0.58
CA ARG A 55 -2.05 -2.82 -1.49
C ARG A 55 -1.49 -4.03 -0.75
N THR A 56 -0.92 -3.85 0.44
CA THR A 56 -0.44 -4.94 1.31
C THR A 56 -1.55 -5.95 1.60
N LEU A 57 -2.80 -5.49 1.74
CA LEU A 57 -3.97 -6.35 1.98
C LEU A 57 -4.26 -7.34 0.84
N SER A 58 -3.81 -7.01 -0.37
CA SER A 58 -3.99 -7.82 -1.58
C SER A 58 -2.76 -8.66 -1.93
N ALA A 59 -1.65 -8.51 -1.19
CA ALA A 59 -0.43 -9.25 -1.46
C ALA A 59 -0.63 -10.75 -1.22
N SER A 60 -0.50 -11.54 -2.29
CA SER A 60 -0.77 -12.99 -2.25
C SER A 60 0.50 -13.82 -2.03
N ASN A 61 1.66 -13.23 -2.30
CA ASN A 61 2.95 -13.90 -2.27
C ASN A 61 4.10 -12.90 -2.00
N LEU A 62 5.30 -13.42 -1.73
CA LEU A 62 6.47 -12.59 -1.40
C LEU A 62 6.86 -11.61 -2.51
N LYS A 63 6.60 -11.93 -3.79
CA LYS A 63 6.92 -11.03 -4.90
C LYS A 63 6.01 -9.80 -4.88
N ASP A 64 4.72 -9.98 -4.64
CA ASP A 64 3.77 -8.87 -4.50
C ASP A 64 4.16 -7.96 -3.33
N LEU A 65 4.47 -8.56 -2.18
CA LEU A 65 4.86 -7.80 -0.98
C LEU A 65 6.21 -7.09 -1.17
N ALA A 66 7.17 -7.72 -1.86
CA ALA A 66 8.46 -7.10 -2.16
C ALA A 66 8.32 -5.88 -3.08
N LYS A 67 7.42 -5.93 -4.08
CA LYS A 67 7.13 -4.76 -4.94
C LYS A 67 6.57 -3.59 -4.13
N ILE A 68 5.66 -3.88 -3.19
CA ILE A 68 5.09 -2.85 -2.31
C ILE A 68 6.18 -2.24 -1.43
N ALA A 69 6.98 -3.07 -0.76
CA ALA A 69 8.09 -2.62 0.09
C ALA A 69 9.11 -1.78 -0.69
N LEU A 70 9.44 -2.20 -1.92
CA LEU A 70 10.35 -1.45 -2.79
C LEU A 70 9.76 -0.09 -3.20
N GLY A 71 8.47 -0.05 -3.53
CA GLY A 71 7.77 1.21 -3.86
C GLY A 71 7.76 2.19 -2.68
N LEU A 72 7.51 1.71 -1.46
CA LEU A 72 7.59 2.52 -0.24
C LEU A 72 9.02 3.04 -0.01
N ALA A 73 10.03 2.18 -0.15
CA ALA A 73 11.42 2.57 0.00
C ALA A 73 11.85 3.63 -1.03
N LEU A 74 11.43 3.48 -2.29
CA LEU A 74 11.68 4.45 -3.35
C LEU A 74 11.00 5.79 -3.04
N SER A 75 9.73 5.77 -2.64
CA SER A 75 9.00 6.99 -2.27
C SER A 75 9.70 7.74 -1.14
N ASN A 76 10.05 7.05 -0.06
CA ASN A 76 10.72 7.66 1.09
C ASN A 76 12.12 8.18 0.73
N ALA A 77 12.87 7.45 -0.09
CA ALA A 77 14.20 7.87 -0.54
C ALA A 77 14.11 9.12 -1.42
N THR A 78 13.16 9.17 -2.36
CA THR A 78 12.92 10.32 -3.23
C THR A 78 12.49 11.55 -2.43
N GLU A 79 11.59 11.39 -1.47
CA GLU A 79 11.18 12.48 -0.57
C GLU A 79 12.36 12.98 0.27
N SER A 80 13.15 12.07 0.85
CA SER A 80 14.33 12.42 1.62
C SER A 80 15.37 13.17 0.76
N ASN A 81 15.58 12.72 -0.48
CA ASN A 81 16.50 13.38 -1.40
C ASN A 81 16.01 14.79 -1.74
N ALA A 82 14.72 14.96 -2.05
CA ALA A 82 14.16 16.27 -2.32
C ALA A 82 14.34 17.23 -1.14
N LEU A 83 14.19 16.75 0.11
CA LEU A 83 14.45 17.57 1.30
C LEU A 83 15.91 18.02 1.41
N VAL A 84 16.87 17.15 1.10
CA VAL A 84 18.30 17.50 1.10
C VAL A 84 18.61 18.51 -0.01
N GLU A 85 18.10 18.28 -1.23
CA GLU A 85 18.28 19.18 -2.37
C GLU A 85 17.67 20.57 -2.11
N LEU A 86 16.57 20.67 -1.35
CA LEU A 86 16.02 21.98 -0.96
C LEU A 86 16.98 22.81 -0.09
N GLU A 87 17.90 22.18 0.65
CA GLU A 87 18.93 22.87 1.42
C GLU A 87 20.12 23.33 0.55
N GLU A 88 20.38 22.65 -0.57
CA GLU A 88 21.51 22.92 -1.46
C GLU A 88 21.14 23.79 -2.67
N ASP A 89 20.06 23.44 -3.38
CA ASP A 89 19.51 24.19 -4.52
C ASP A 89 17.97 24.03 -4.62
N ALA A 90 17.26 24.91 -3.91
CA ALA A 90 15.79 24.92 -3.85
C ALA A 90 15.07 25.08 -5.21
N VAL A 91 15.77 25.51 -6.27
CA VAL A 91 15.15 25.76 -7.58
C VAL A 91 15.02 24.47 -8.42
N THR A 92 15.88 23.47 -8.18
CA THR A 92 16.00 22.29 -9.04
C THR A 92 15.44 21.00 -8.39
N ALA A 93 15.29 20.98 -7.06
CA ALA A 93 14.91 19.80 -6.25
C ALA A 93 13.63 19.04 -6.70
N ASN A 94 12.63 19.73 -7.28
CA ASN A 94 11.38 19.08 -7.71
C ASN A 94 11.50 18.33 -9.06
N TYR A 95 12.52 18.63 -9.87
CA TYR A 95 12.68 18.00 -11.20
C TYR A 95 13.33 16.62 -11.11
N ASP A 96 14.36 16.44 -10.27
CA ASP A 96 15.09 15.17 -10.16
C ASP A 96 14.26 14.08 -9.47
N ALA A 97 13.44 14.46 -8.49
CA ALA A 97 12.48 13.56 -7.84
C ALA A 97 11.46 12.96 -8.83
N LYS A 98 11.02 13.76 -9.81
CA LYS A 98 10.10 13.30 -10.86
C LYS A 98 10.77 12.31 -11.81
N ILE A 99 12.01 12.55 -12.21
CA ILE A 99 12.76 11.65 -13.11
C ILE A 99 13.01 10.29 -12.46
N ALA A 100 13.33 10.24 -11.15
CA ALA A 100 13.50 8.99 -10.42
C ALA A 100 12.20 8.16 -10.33
N GLY A 101 11.06 8.82 -10.16
CA GLY A 101 9.75 8.17 -10.17
C GLY A 101 9.39 7.56 -11.53
N ASP A 102 9.66 8.29 -12.62
CA ASP A 102 9.37 7.83 -13.98
C ASP A 102 10.29 6.66 -14.42
N TYR A 103 11.54 6.59 -13.91
CA TYR A 103 12.46 5.49 -14.24
C TYR A 103 12.07 4.16 -13.59
N ALA A 104 11.41 4.19 -12.43
CA ALA A 104 10.92 2.97 -11.75
C ALA A 104 9.79 2.26 -12.51
N VAL A 105 9.00 3.01 -13.30
CA VAL A 105 7.95 2.47 -14.19
C VAL A 105 8.55 1.70 -15.37
N GLY A 106 9.83 1.92 -15.71
CA GLY A 106 10.52 1.22 -16.79
C GLY A 106 10.78 -0.26 -16.53
N CYS A 107 10.78 -0.70 -15.27
CA CYS A 107 11.05 -2.10 -14.89
C CYS A 107 9.81 -3.01 -14.93
N GLU A 108 8.68 -2.52 -15.46
CA GLU A 108 7.43 -3.28 -15.53
C GLU A 108 7.33 -4.19 -16.76
N ASN A 109 8.27 -4.09 -17.72
CA ASN A 109 8.19 -4.74 -19.04
C ASN A 109 9.40 -5.62 -19.43
N GLU A 110 10.17 -6.15 -18.47
CA GLU A 110 11.18 -7.20 -18.72
C GLU A 110 10.75 -8.58 -18.19
#